data_AF-A0A428S9S9-F1
#
_entry.id   AF-A0A428S9S9-F1
#
_cell.length_a   1.000
_cell.length_b   1.000
_cell.length_c   1.000
_cell.angle_alpha   90.00
_cell.angle_beta   90.00
_cell.angle_gamma   90.00
#
_symmetry.space_group_name_H-M   'P 1'
#
loop_
_entity.id
_entity.type
_entity.pdbx_description
1 polymer ?
#
loop_
_entity_poly.entity_id
_entity_poly.type
_entity_poly.pdbx_seq_one_letter_code
_entity_poly.pdbx_strand_id
1 'polypeptide(L)'
;MAQAIRFHRKSRTGCAGCKLRRVKASLMITPVLTETDMATSQTRGSPAAGAAAAAPERQGAEPLLTTSSLDETAAGSNYGAKHLLDLRMMHHYCVSTAESFAAEFTQDIASILKVELPRLAYQHEFLMDAILLVAMIHLGYTEPGLLQTLPIYLYRDQALRTLRQAIGNITDSNISAVRGASVLLATVSFATDRVSQQSGLWLTNWLTLAHGRRNIHLQPTISEGQAKLSAASLYGAFHHVPESDRIASGMLHAMQRDRSLHNDEMYLNTLHRAATEVSRLISALESPRDQLWLAKQIKSWAFDVIEPRFLELARQERPCALVILAHYLALFALLPRNWVYDGLVSHDMEIIADKLGPEWEDCIVLPKMVLHVEGRGALTELLLSCL
;
A
#
# COMPACT_ATOMS: atom_id res chain seq x y z
N MET A 1 37.73 -30.96 40.98
CA MET A 1 36.79 -30.85 39.84
C MET A 1 37.11 -29.58 39.08
N ALA A 2 37.65 -29.71 37.86
CA ALA A 2 38.08 -28.59 37.03
C ALA A 2 36.88 -27.94 36.30
N GLN A 3 36.78 -26.61 36.32
CA GLN A 3 35.78 -25.86 35.55
C GLN A 3 36.14 -25.90 34.06
N ALA A 4 35.23 -26.40 33.23
CA ALA A 4 35.40 -26.50 31.78
C ALA A 4 35.30 -25.10 31.13
N ILE A 5 36.38 -24.68 30.46
CA ILE A 5 36.42 -23.49 29.61
C ILE A 5 35.59 -23.79 28.34
N ARG A 6 34.47 -23.09 28.16
CA ARG A 6 33.67 -23.19 26.93
C ARG A 6 34.35 -22.40 25.81
N PHE A 7 34.79 -23.09 24.75
CA PHE A 7 35.27 -22.46 23.53
C PHE A 7 34.09 -21.97 22.68
N HIS A 8 34.04 -20.66 22.40
CA HIS A 8 33.07 -20.08 21.47
C HIS A 8 33.62 -20.05 20.03
N ARG A 9 32.82 -20.52 19.06
CA ARG A 9 33.13 -20.48 17.63
C ARG A 9 32.99 -19.04 17.12
N LYS A 10 34.09 -18.42 16.65
CA LYS A 10 34.08 -17.05 16.10
C LYS A 10 33.29 -17.01 14.78
N SER A 11 32.27 -16.15 14.70
CA SER A 11 31.53 -15.87 13.46
C SER A 11 32.40 -15.08 12.48
N ARG A 12 32.43 -15.47 11.20
CA ARG A 12 33.29 -14.89 10.15
C ARG A 12 32.69 -13.66 9.45
N THR A 13 31.45 -13.29 9.74
CA THR A 13 30.66 -12.28 8.99
C THR A 13 30.68 -10.86 9.57
N GLY A 14 31.58 -10.52 10.49
CA GLY A 14 31.72 -9.13 10.97
C GLY A 14 32.32 -8.17 9.93
N CYS A 15 31.80 -6.94 9.84
CA CYS A 15 32.37 -5.89 8.99
C CYS A 15 33.80 -5.49 9.44
N ALA A 16 34.57 -4.85 8.55
CA ALA A 16 35.98 -4.53 8.78
C ALA A 16 36.19 -3.66 10.03
N GLY A 17 35.30 -2.69 10.28
CA GLY A 17 35.37 -1.79 11.44
C GLY A 17 35.23 -2.50 12.80
N CYS A 18 34.37 -3.51 12.90
CA CYS A 18 34.19 -4.29 14.13
C CYS A 18 35.36 -5.27 14.36
N LYS A 19 35.96 -5.79 13.28
CA LYS A 19 37.14 -6.66 13.35
C LYS A 19 38.38 -5.93 13.89
N LEU A 20 38.57 -4.67 13.48
CA LEU A 20 39.67 -3.81 13.97
C LEU A 20 39.54 -3.50 15.48
N ARG A 21 38.32 -3.28 15.96
CA ARG A 21 38.08 -2.91 17.37
C ARG A 21 37.88 -4.10 18.32
N ARG A 22 37.82 -5.33 17.80
CA ARG A 22 37.54 -6.58 18.57
C ARG A 22 36.27 -6.50 19.43
N VAL A 23 35.25 -5.77 18.98
CA VAL A 23 33.94 -5.64 19.67
C VAL A 23 32.85 -6.41 18.89
N LYS A 24 31.90 -6.99 19.61
CA LYS A 24 30.72 -7.67 19.03
C LYS A 24 29.70 -6.61 18.62
N ALA A 25 29.21 -6.64 17.38
CA ALA A 25 28.21 -5.70 16.92
C ALA A 25 26.88 -5.96 17.66
N SER A 26 26.55 -5.10 18.63
CA SER A 26 25.19 -4.99 19.14
C SER A 26 24.47 -3.97 18.27
N LEU A 27 23.35 -4.36 17.66
CA LEU A 27 22.43 -3.46 16.94
C LEU A 27 21.87 -2.46 17.96
N MET A 28 22.54 -1.31 18.08
CA MET A 28 22.07 -0.14 18.81
C MET A 28 22.17 1.03 17.83
N ILE A 29 21.02 1.48 17.36
CA ILE A 29 20.86 2.65 16.50
C ILE A 29 20.97 3.87 17.41
N THR A 30 21.98 4.71 17.19
CA THR A 30 22.04 6.07 17.77
C THR A 30 21.66 7.08 16.69
N PRO A 31 20.76 8.05 16.96
CA PRO A 31 20.45 9.11 16.00
C PRO A 31 21.54 10.18 16.06
N VAL A 32 22.02 10.59 14.88
CA VAL A 32 22.85 11.78 14.71
C VAL A 32 21.90 12.99 14.69
N LEU A 33 22.06 13.89 15.65
CA LEU A 33 21.46 15.23 15.61
C LEU A 33 22.42 16.15 14.86
N THR A 34 21.97 16.74 13.76
CA THR A 34 22.64 17.87 13.11
C THR A 34 21.91 19.14 13.51
N GLU A 35 22.52 19.94 14.39
CA GLU A 35 22.19 21.35 14.54
C GLU A 35 23.00 22.15 13.52
N THR A 36 22.31 22.92 12.70
CA THR A 36 22.87 23.99 11.88
C THR A 36 22.90 25.26 12.71
N ASP A 37 24.05 25.94 12.74
CA ASP A 37 24.06 27.38 12.98
C ASP A 37 25.06 28.10 12.08
N MET A 38 24.65 29.31 11.70
CA MET A 38 25.18 30.09 10.59
C MET A 38 26.52 30.81 10.85
N ALA A 39 27.26 30.95 9.75
CA ALA A 39 28.07 32.10 9.32
C ALA A 39 29.16 32.65 10.26
N THR A 40 30.43 32.57 9.83
CA THR A 40 31.11 33.69 9.13
C THR A 40 32.56 33.36 8.77
N SER A 41 32.93 33.77 7.54
CA SER A 41 34.19 34.42 7.18
C SER A 41 35.56 33.73 7.41
N GLN A 42 36.13 33.34 6.28
CA GLN A 42 37.48 33.68 5.82
C GLN A 42 38.73 32.91 6.32
N THR A 43 39.40 32.36 5.30
CA THR A 43 40.86 32.35 5.05
C THR A 43 41.76 31.25 5.63
N ARG A 44 42.26 30.44 4.66
CA ARG A 44 43.64 29.99 4.42
C ARG A 44 44.44 29.31 5.54
N GLY A 45 44.91 28.10 5.23
CA GLY A 45 46.23 27.60 5.66
C GLY A 45 46.31 26.07 5.83
N SER A 46 47.11 25.40 5.00
CA SER A 46 47.54 24.00 5.17
C SER A 46 48.25 23.77 6.52
N PRO A 47 48.23 22.54 7.08
CA PRO A 47 49.00 22.22 8.27
C PRO A 47 50.39 21.66 7.92
N ALA A 48 51.40 22.05 8.70
CA ALA A 48 52.69 21.36 8.76
C ALA A 48 52.93 20.84 10.18
N ALA A 49 53.32 19.56 10.20
CA ALA A 49 53.94 18.69 11.20
C ALA A 49 54.55 19.25 12.50
N GLY A 50 54.59 18.35 13.52
CA GLY A 50 55.58 18.33 14.62
C GLY A 50 54.93 18.04 15.99
N ALA A 51 54.87 16.79 16.46
CA ALA A 51 55.91 15.98 17.11
C ALA A 51 56.16 16.30 18.61
N ALA A 52 55.87 15.27 19.42
CA ALA A 52 56.64 14.77 20.57
C ALA A 52 56.77 15.56 21.90
N ALA A 53 56.11 14.98 22.91
CA ALA A 53 56.70 14.36 24.12
C ALA A 53 57.18 15.20 25.33
N ALA A 54 56.82 14.63 26.49
CA ALA A 54 57.53 14.58 27.78
C ALA A 54 57.11 15.55 28.92
N ALA A 55 56.56 14.93 29.96
CA ALA A 55 56.46 15.35 31.38
C ALA A 55 57.88 15.36 32.04
N PRO A 56 58.12 15.64 33.36
CA PRO A 56 57.18 15.64 34.50
C PRO A 56 57.42 16.62 35.70
N GLU A 57 56.45 16.57 36.64
CA GLU A 57 56.62 16.42 38.12
C GLU A 57 56.70 17.60 39.14
N ARG A 58 55.89 17.40 40.21
CA ARG A 58 55.95 17.81 41.65
C ARG A 58 55.13 19.04 42.10
N GLN A 59 54.42 19.06 43.23
CA GLN A 59 54.01 18.12 44.30
C GLN A 59 53.02 18.92 45.19
N GLY A 60 51.99 18.29 45.79
CA GLY A 60 51.24 18.91 46.89
C GLY A 60 49.87 18.33 47.27
N ALA A 61 49.89 17.28 48.10
CA ALA A 61 48.92 16.87 49.14
C ALA A 61 47.43 16.53 48.83
N GLU A 62 47.04 15.34 49.31
CA GLU A 62 45.73 14.64 49.35
C GLU A 62 44.64 15.31 50.25
N PRO A 63 43.51 14.63 50.58
CA PRO A 63 42.45 14.05 49.73
C PRO A 63 41.07 14.59 50.15
N LEU A 64 40.06 14.57 49.26
CA LEU A 64 38.66 14.56 49.71
C LEU A 64 37.80 13.80 48.70
N LEU A 65 37.42 12.60 49.13
CA LEU A 65 36.28 11.86 48.60
C LEU A 65 35.02 12.69 48.89
N THR A 66 34.51 13.35 47.87
CA THR A 66 33.08 13.66 47.79
C THR A 66 32.61 13.30 46.40
N THR A 67 32.03 12.11 46.31
CA THR A 67 31.07 11.74 45.29
C THR A 67 29.91 12.72 45.36
N SER A 68 30.03 13.86 44.69
CA SER A 68 28.86 14.64 44.31
C SER A 68 28.35 14.03 43.03
N SER A 69 27.37 13.14 43.20
CA SER A 69 26.39 12.79 42.18
C SER A 69 25.99 14.07 41.42
N LEU A 70 26.43 14.17 40.18
CA LEU A 70 25.70 14.92 39.18
C LEU A 70 24.40 14.12 38.95
N ASP A 71 23.44 14.34 39.85
CA ASP A 71 22.02 14.17 39.56
C ASP A 71 21.66 15.22 38.52
N GLU A 72 22.14 15.02 37.29
CA GLU A 72 21.40 15.48 36.12
C GLU A 72 20.37 14.38 35.87
N THR A 73 19.22 14.55 36.52
CA THR A 73 17.96 14.02 36.03
C THR A 73 17.75 14.58 34.62
N ALA A 74 18.33 13.89 33.63
CA ALA A 74 17.80 13.89 32.29
C ALA A 74 16.37 13.34 32.42
N ALA A 75 15.42 14.24 32.64
CA ALA A 75 14.00 13.96 32.50
C ALA A 75 13.82 13.51 31.05
N GLY A 76 13.92 12.19 30.83
CA GLY A 76 13.70 11.58 29.54
C GLY A 76 12.34 12.03 29.05
N SER A 77 12.25 12.43 27.78
CA SER A 77 10.97 12.78 27.15
C SER A 77 9.93 11.70 27.49
N ASN A 78 8.79 12.12 28.06
CA ASN A 78 7.69 11.21 28.39
C ASN A 78 7.18 10.43 27.15
N TYR A 79 7.46 10.93 25.95
CA TYR A 79 7.09 10.31 24.68
C TYR A 79 8.33 10.10 23.78
N GLY A 80 8.58 8.86 23.40
CA GLY A 80 9.60 8.54 22.39
C GLY A 80 9.18 8.97 20.98
N ALA A 81 10.15 9.12 20.07
CA ALA A 81 9.91 9.58 18.69
C ALA A 81 8.85 8.76 17.93
N LYS A 82 8.85 7.43 18.09
CA LYS A 82 7.82 6.57 17.49
C LYS A 82 6.42 6.89 18.01
N HIS A 83 6.28 7.08 19.33
CA HIS A 83 4.98 7.41 19.94
C HIS A 83 4.44 8.74 19.41
N LEU A 84 5.30 9.76 19.28
CA LEU A 84 4.92 11.03 18.69
C LEU A 84 4.52 10.89 17.22
N LEU A 85 5.20 10.03 16.45
CA LEU A 85 4.84 9.74 15.07
C LEU A 85 3.49 9.01 14.98
N ASP A 86 3.24 8.01 15.82
CA ASP A 86 1.96 7.29 15.89
C ASP A 86 0.81 8.26 16.23
N LEU A 87 1.02 9.14 17.22
CA LEU A 87 0.04 10.18 17.58
C LEU A 87 -0.21 11.15 16.43
N ARG A 88 0.84 11.58 15.70
CA ARG A 88 0.69 12.41 14.50
C ARG A 88 -0.12 11.71 13.42
N MET A 89 0.16 10.42 13.15
CA MET A 89 -0.58 9.64 12.16
C MET A 89 -2.04 9.48 12.57
N MET A 90 -2.32 9.18 13.83
CA MET A 90 -3.69 9.06 14.33
C MET A 90 -4.45 10.40 14.25
N HIS A 91 -3.81 11.51 14.61
CA HIS A 91 -4.38 12.84 14.44
C HIS A 91 -4.70 13.12 12.96
N HIS A 92 -3.72 12.91 12.06
CA HIS A 92 -3.89 13.10 10.61
C HIS A 92 -5.00 12.22 10.05
N TYR A 93 -5.13 10.99 10.52
CA TYR A 93 -6.22 10.09 10.13
C TYR A 93 -7.58 10.72 10.42
N CYS A 94 -7.80 11.14 11.67
CA CYS A 94 -9.08 11.63 12.14
C CYS A 94 -9.51 12.95 11.48
N VAL A 95 -8.58 13.87 11.23
CA VAL A 95 -8.91 15.22 10.75
C VAL A 95 -8.76 15.40 9.25
N SER A 96 -8.06 14.49 8.56
CA SER A 96 -7.78 14.65 7.12
C SER A 96 -8.01 13.37 6.33
N THR A 97 -7.41 12.24 6.71
CA THR A 97 -7.51 11.01 5.90
C THR A 97 -8.93 10.47 5.84
N ALA A 98 -9.63 10.37 6.97
CA ALA A 98 -11.00 9.87 7.02
C ALA A 98 -12.00 10.79 6.29
N GLU A 99 -11.75 12.10 6.29
CA GLU A 99 -12.52 13.06 5.49
C GLU A 99 -12.34 12.84 3.99
N SER A 100 -11.09 12.61 3.56
CA SER A 100 -10.79 12.35 2.14
C SER A 100 -11.54 11.13 1.61
N PHE A 101 -11.68 10.07 2.42
CA PHE A 101 -12.48 8.91 2.03
C PHE A 101 -13.98 9.18 2.07
N ALA A 102 -14.47 9.90 3.08
CA ALA A 102 -15.89 10.14 3.23
C ALA A 102 -16.53 10.85 2.03
N ALA A 103 -15.75 11.67 1.31
CA ALA A 103 -16.18 12.28 0.06
C ALA A 103 -16.48 11.27 -1.07
N GLU A 104 -16.02 10.02 -0.96
CA GLU A 104 -16.12 8.98 -1.98
C GLU A 104 -17.11 7.87 -1.64
N PHE A 105 -17.68 7.89 -0.44
CA PHE A 105 -18.56 6.82 0.03
C PHE A 105 -19.90 7.36 0.54
N THR A 106 -20.84 6.46 0.82
CA THR A 106 -22.12 6.83 1.44
C THR A 106 -21.92 7.29 2.87
N GLN A 107 -22.89 8.03 3.41
CA GLN A 107 -22.84 8.55 4.78
C GLN A 107 -22.60 7.47 5.84
N ASP A 108 -23.17 6.28 5.67
CA ASP A 108 -22.96 5.15 6.58
C ASP A 108 -21.50 4.67 6.59
N ILE A 109 -20.89 4.57 5.41
CA ILE A 109 -19.48 4.17 5.27
C ILE A 109 -18.56 5.28 5.80
N ALA A 110 -18.89 6.54 5.53
CA ALA A 110 -18.17 7.67 6.08
C ALA A 110 -18.16 7.65 7.63
N SER A 111 -19.31 7.36 8.25
CA SER A 111 -19.42 7.20 9.70
C SER A 111 -18.53 6.06 10.23
N ILE A 112 -18.52 4.92 9.53
CA ILE A 112 -17.65 3.79 9.86
C ILE A 112 -16.16 4.19 9.82
N LEU A 113 -15.73 4.88 8.77
CA LEU A 113 -14.34 5.32 8.58
C LEU A 113 -13.90 6.36 9.62
N LYS A 114 -14.77 7.31 9.94
CA LYS A 114 -14.48 8.43 10.85
C LYS A 114 -14.58 8.06 12.33
N VAL A 115 -15.51 7.16 12.70
CA VAL A 115 -15.85 6.90 14.12
C VAL A 115 -15.58 5.46 14.50
N GLU A 116 -16.19 4.51 13.81
CA GLU A 116 -16.18 3.10 14.24
C GLU A 116 -14.81 2.44 14.10
N LEU A 117 -14.11 2.68 12.99
CA LEU A 117 -12.78 2.10 12.76
C LEU A 117 -11.74 2.59 13.78
N PRO A 118 -11.58 3.91 14.04
CA PRO A 118 -10.76 4.41 15.13
C PRO A 118 -11.11 3.81 16.49
N ARG A 119 -12.41 3.74 16.82
CA ARG A 119 -12.89 3.18 18.09
C ARG A 119 -12.48 1.71 18.25
N LEU A 120 -12.62 0.93 17.18
CA LEU A 120 -12.27 -0.49 17.15
C LEU A 120 -10.74 -0.70 17.17
N ALA A 121 -9.97 0.22 16.59
CA ALA A 121 -8.51 0.13 16.53
C ALA A 121 -7.83 0.15 17.91
N TYR A 122 -8.42 0.82 18.91
CA TYR A 122 -7.90 0.79 20.29
C TYR A 122 -7.96 -0.60 20.93
N GLN A 123 -8.77 -1.51 20.39
CA GLN A 123 -8.94 -2.88 20.88
C GLN A 123 -8.13 -3.90 20.07
N HIS A 124 -7.65 -3.51 18.88
CA HIS A 124 -7.03 -4.41 17.92
C HIS A 124 -5.81 -3.76 17.26
N GLU A 125 -4.61 -4.15 17.69
CA GLU A 125 -3.34 -3.58 17.23
C GLU A 125 -3.19 -3.61 15.70
N PHE A 126 -3.56 -4.71 15.05
CA PHE A 126 -3.46 -4.84 13.59
C PHE A 126 -4.34 -3.85 12.82
N LEU A 127 -5.47 -3.43 13.40
CA LEU A 127 -6.32 -2.41 12.80
C LEU A 127 -5.72 -1.01 13.03
N MET A 128 -5.14 -0.77 14.21
CA MET A 128 -4.38 0.46 14.46
C MET A 128 -3.22 0.59 13.48
N ASP A 129 -2.44 -0.47 13.28
CA ASP A 129 -1.33 -0.47 12.32
C ASP A 129 -1.77 -0.11 10.90
N ALA A 130 -2.91 -0.67 10.46
CA ALA A 130 -3.50 -0.34 9.16
C ALA A 130 -3.92 1.13 9.07
N ILE A 131 -4.58 1.67 10.10
CA ILE A 131 -4.98 3.09 10.17
C ILE A 131 -3.75 4.01 10.09
N LEU A 132 -2.69 3.71 10.84
CA LEU A 132 -1.48 4.54 10.88
C LEU A 132 -0.74 4.50 9.53
N LEU A 133 -0.66 3.34 8.88
CA LEU A 133 -0.12 3.23 7.52
C LEU A 133 -0.92 4.08 6.52
N VAL A 134 -2.26 3.93 6.53
CA VAL A 134 -3.18 4.67 5.66
C VAL A 134 -3.01 6.18 5.84
N ALA A 135 -2.90 6.64 7.09
CA ALA A 135 -2.63 8.03 7.41
C ALA A 135 -1.27 8.50 6.90
N MET A 136 -0.23 7.68 7.04
CA MET A 136 1.11 8.01 6.59
C MET A 136 1.20 8.15 5.07
N ILE A 137 0.53 7.28 4.31
CA ILE A 137 0.47 7.36 2.86
C ILE A 137 -0.28 8.63 2.44
N HIS A 138 -1.42 8.92 3.07
CA HIS A 138 -2.17 10.14 2.81
C HIS A 138 -1.35 11.40 3.14
N LEU A 139 -0.65 11.42 4.27
CA LEU A 139 0.25 12.52 4.64
C LEU A 139 1.36 12.72 3.61
N GLY A 140 1.98 11.63 3.14
CA GLY A 140 2.99 11.69 2.09
C GLY A 140 2.47 12.25 0.76
N TYR A 141 1.17 12.10 0.48
CA TYR A 141 0.53 12.73 -0.68
C TYR A 141 0.23 14.21 -0.45
N THR A 142 -0.29 14.59 0.73
CA THR A 142 -0.63 15.99 1.04
C THR A 142 0.60 16.85 1.33
N GLU A 143 1.69 16.24 1.81
CA GLU A 143 2.98 16.87 2.10
C GLU A 143 4.13 16.10 1.41
N PRO A 144 4.30 16.20 0.08
CA PRO A 144 5.29 15.41 -0.67
C PRO A 144 6.73 15.56 -0.17
N GLY A 145 7.08 16.71 0.41
CA GLY A 145 8.41 16.94 1.00
C GLY A 145 8.74 16.01 2.17
N LEU A 146 7.75 15.45 2.85
CA LEU A 146 7.96 14.50 3.95
C LEU A 146 8.10 13.06 3.48
N LEU A 147 7.68 12.72 2.26
CA LEU A 147 7.57 11.34 1.80
C LEU A 147 8.87 10.53 1.98
N GLN A 148 10.03 11.16 1.73
CA GLN A 148 11.35 10.53 1.88
C GLN A 148 11.76 10.28 3.34
N THR A 149 11.15 11.00 4.29
CA THR A 149 11.45 10.91 5.73
C THR A 149 10.51 9.94 6.45
N LEU A 150 9.34 9.66 5.87
CA LEU A 150 8.34 8.80 6.48
C LEU A 150 8.75 7.33 6.40
N PRO A 151 8.71 6.58 7.52
CA PRO A 151 9.08 5.16 7.55
C PRO A 151 7.97 4.24 7.00
N ILE A 152 7.47 4.53 5.79
CA ILE A 152 6.31 3.85 5.18
C ILE A 152 6.51 2.33 5.12
N TYR A 153 7.71 1.87 4.76
CA TYR A 153 8.02 0.44 4.69
C TYR A 153 7.86 -0.27 6.05
N LEU A 154 8.23 0.39 7.16
CA LEU A 154 8.09 -0.19 8.49
C LEU A 154 6.62 -0.32 8.88
N TYR A 155 5.81 0.71 8.61
CA TYR A 155 4.36 0.67 8.88
C TYR A 155 3.64 -0.33 7.96
N ARG A 156 4.06 -0.43 6.69
CA ARG A 156 3.52 -1.42 5.73
C ARG A 156 3.79 -2.83 6.19
N ASP A 157 5.03 -3.14 6.54
CA ASP A 157 5.42 -4.46 7.02
C ASP A 157 4.72 -4.80 8.35
N GLN A 158 4.67 -3.85 9.30
CA GLN A 158 3.97 -4.02 10.57
C GLN A 158 2.49 -4.35 10.35
N ALA A 159 1.75 -3.50 9.63
CA ALA A 159 0.32 -3.70 9.37
C ALA A 159 0.01 -5.02 8.66
N LEU A 160 0.81 -5.40 7.66
CA LEU A 160 0.62 -6.67 6.96
C LEU A 160 0.98 -7.89 7.81
N ARG A 161 1.99 -7.79 8.69
CA ARG A 161 2.37 -8.89 9.58
C ARG A 161 1.32 -9.12 10.66
N THR A 162 0.89 -8.07 11.35
CA THR A 162 -0.10 -8.18 12.43
C THR A 162 -1.47 -8.59 11.91
N LEU A 163 -1.88 -8.09 10.74
CA LEU A 163 -3.11 -8.54 10.09
C LEU A 163 -3.06 -10.04 9.70
N ARG A 164 -1.94 -10.51 9.13
CA ARG A 164 -1.79 -11.94 8.80
C ARG A 164 -1.90 -12.84 10.03
N GLN A 165 -1.33 -12.42 11.17
CA GLN A 165 -1.47 -13.15 12.43
C GLN A 165 -2.93 -13.19 12.90
N ALA A 166 -3.65 -12.06 12.82
CA ALA A 166 -5.06 -11.99 13.19
C ALA A 166 -5.95 -12.86 12.28
N ILE A 167 -5.67 -12.91 10.98
CA ILE A 167 -6.37 -13.80 10.03
C ILE A 167 -6.14 -15.28 10.37
N GLY A 168 -4.98 -15.64 10.92
CA GLY A 168 -4.70 -17.00 11.39
C GLY A 168 -5.49 -17.43 12.63
N ASN A 169 -6.12 -16.49 13.35
CA ASN A 169 -6.89 -16.75 14.57
C ASN A 169 -8.12 -15.83 14.63
N ILE A 170 -9.07 -16.06 13.72
CA ILE A 170 -10.30 -15.28 13.66
C ILE A 170 -11.27 -15.75 14.76
N THR A 171 -11.83 -14.78 15.49
CA THR A 171 -12.83 -14.95 16.55
C THR A 171 -14.00 -14.00 16.32
N ASP A 172 -15.13 -14.24 16.97
CA ASP A 172 -16.30 -13.35 16.92
C ASP A 172 -16.00 -11.94 17.44
N SER A 173 -14.99 -11.80 18.30
CA SER A 173 -14.56 -10.52 18.86
C SER A 173 -13.66 -9.72 17.91
N ASN A 174 -12.90 -10.36 17.01
CA ASN A 174 -11.92 -9.67 16.15
C ASN A 174 -12.32 -9.60 14.68
N ILE A 175 -13.33 -10.36 14.23
CA ILE A 175 -13.72 -10.48 12.83
C ILE A 175 -14.03 -9.12 12.17
N SER A 176 -14.74 -8.25 12.87
CA SER A 176 -15.09 -6.91 12.38
C SER A 176 -13.84 -6.05 12.17
N ALA A 177 -12.85 -6.17 13.06
CA ALA A 177 -11.59 -5.46 12.94
C ALA A 177 -10.74 -6.03 11.80
N VAL A 178 -10.69 -7.37 11.66
CA VAL A 178 -9.98 -8.04 10.56
C VAL A 178 -10.53 -7.58 9.21
N ARG A 179 -11.86 -7.52 9.09
CA ARG A 179 -12.54 -6.99 7.90
C ARG A 179 -12.18 -5.52 7.68
N GLY A 180 -12.31 -4.67 8.71
CA GLY A 180 -11.97 -3.26 8.63
C GLY A 180 -10.54 -3.02 8.13
N ALA A 181 -9.56 -3.69 8.74
CA ALA A 181 -8.15 -3.57 8.36
C ALA A 181 -7.91 -4.08 6.93
N SER A 182 -8.46 -5.24 6.57
CA SER A 182 -8.29 -5.82 5.23
C SER A 182 -8.83 -4.89 4.14
N VAL A 183 -10.01 -4.30 4.36
CA VAL A 183 -10.61 -3.43 3.35
C VAL A 183 -9.92 -2.06 3.31
N LEU A 184 -9.50 -1.50 4.44
CA LEU A 184 -8.68 -0.29 4.46
C LEU A 184 -7.39 -0.48 3.65
N LEU A 185 -6.64 -1.57 3.91
CA LEU A 185 -5.41 -1.87 3.19
C LEU A 185 -5.63 -2.13 1.70
N ALA A 186 -6.72 -2.82 1.33
CA ALA A 186 -7.08 -2.99 -0.07
C ALA A 186 -7.41 -1.65 -0.74
N THR A 187 -8.12 -0.76 -0.04
CA THR A 187 -8.50 0.57 -0.54
C THR A 187 -7.28 1.42 -0.88
N VAL A 188 -6.23 1.37 -0.05
CA VAL A 188 -5.02 2.18 -0.25
C VAL A 188 -3.89 1.46 -0.99
N SER A 189 -4.13 0.25 -1.49
CA SER A 189 -3.08 -0.58 -2.08
C SER A 189 -2.35 0.11 -3.23
N PHE A 190 -3.05 0.77 -4.15
CA PHE A 190 -2.46 1.54 -5.25
C PHE A 190 -1.54 2.65 -4.75
N ALA A 191 -2.04 3.47 -3.83
CA ALA A 191 -1.25 4.53 -3.23
C ALA A 191 -0.03 3.97 -2.49
N THR A 192 -0.19 2.85 -1.78
CA THR A 192 0.89 2.15 -1.08
C THR A 192 1.95 1.66 -2.08
N ASP A 193 1.54 1.03 -3.16
CA ASP A 193 2.42 0.50 -4.19
C ASP A 193 3.16 1.63 -4.92
N ARG A 194 2.49 2.75 -5.20
CA ARG A 194 3.09 3.97 -5.73
C ARG A 194 4.16 4.55 -4.82
N VAL A 195 3.86 4.81 -3.55
CA VAL A 195 4.83 5.42 -2.63
C VAL A 195 6.00 4.49 -2.29
N SER A 196 5.77 3.17 -2.34
CA SER A 196 6.81 2.17 -2.11
C SER A 196 7.45 1.63 -3.39
N GLN A 197 7.14 2.24 -4.54
CA GLN A 197 7.73 1.91 -5.84
C GLN A 197 7.70 0.40 -6.13
N GLN A 198 6.55 -0.25 -5.87
CA GLN A 198 6.41 -1.68 -6.14
C GLN A 198 6.49 -1.94 -7.64
N SER A 199 7.27 -2.96 -8.00
CA SER A 199 7.40 -3.44 -9.37
C SER A 199 6.17 -4.21 -9.85
N GLY A 200 5.92 -4.19 -11.15
CA GLY A 200 4.84 -4.95 -11.79
C GLY A 200 3.52 -4.19 -11.78
N LEU A 201 2.42 -4.89 -12.07
CA LEU A 201 1.10 -4.27 -12.19
C LEU A 201 0.46 -4.06 -10.83
N TRP A 202 0.27 -2.81 -10.41
CA TRP A 202 -0.41 -2.48 -9.16
C TRP A 202 -1.85 -3.01 -9.15
N LEU A 203 -2.50 -3.04 -10.32
CA LEU A 203 -3.81 -3.65 -10.51
C LEU A 203 -3.84 -5.11 -10.08
N THR A 204 -2.85 -5.92 -10.49
CA THR A 204 -2.81 -7.34 -10.11
C THR A 204 -2.52 -7.56 -8.62
N ASN A 205 -1.72 -6.70 -8.00
CA ASN A 205 -1.51 -6.70 -6.54
C ASN A 205 -2.82 -6.40 -5.80
N TRP A 206 -3.54 -5.36 -6.24
CA TRP A 206 -4.84 -5.00 -5.67
C TRP A 206 -5.88 -6.11 -5.86
N LEU A 207 -5.96 -6.71 -7.06
CA LEU A 207 -6.85 -7.84 -7.32
C LEU A 207 -6.54 -9.03 -6.41
N THR A 208 -5.27 -9.28 -6.08
CA THR A 208 -4.87 -10.33 -5.14
C THR A 208 -5.43 -10.07 -3.74
N LEU A 209 -5.37 -8.81 -3.27
CA LEU A 209 -5.97 -8.41 -1.99
C LEU A 209 -7.50 -8.53 -2.02
N ALA A 210 -8.13 -8.17 -3.14
CA ALA A 210 -9.57 -8.31 -3.33
C ALA A 210 -10.04 -9.77 -3.25
N HIS A 211 -9.29 -10.71 -3.82
CA HIS A 211 -9.58 -12.14 -3.73
C HIS A 211 -9.41 -12.70 -2.32
N GLY A 212 -8.41 -12.21 -1.56
CA GLY A 212 -8.21 -12.62 -0.16
C GLY A 212 -9.46 -12.39 0.71
N ARG A 213 -10.23 -11.32 0.44
CA ARG A 213 -11.50 -11.03 1.14
C ARG A 213 -12.55 -12.12 0.95
N ARG A 214 -12.66 -12.72 -0.24
CA ARG A 214 -13.67 -13.76 -0.53
C ARG A 214 -13.48 -15.01 0.32
N ASN A 215 -12.23 -15.29 0.71
CA ASN A 215 -11.87 -16.44 1.54
C ASN A 215 -12.17 -16.22 3.03
N ILE A 216 -12.49 -14.99 3.47
CA ILE A 216 -12.94 -14.68 4.84
C ILE A 216 -14.47 -14.82 4.92
N HIS A 217 -14.99 -15.95 4.42
CA HIS A 217 -16.40 -16.31 4.52
C HIS A 217 -16.61 -16.98 5.88
N LEU A 218 -17.25 -16.27 6.81
CA LEU A 218 -17.70 -16.82 8.09
C LEU A 218 -19.22 -16.75 8.11
N GLN A 219 -19.85 -17.86 8.52
CA GLN A 219 -21.29 -18.01 8.63
C GLN A 219 -21.91 -16.85 9.42
N PRO A 220 -23.11 -16.37 9.04
CA PRO A 220 -23.73 -15.26 9.74
C PRO A 220 -24.28 -15.76 11.08
N THR A 221 -23.49 -15.64 12.15
CA THR A 221 -24.00 -15.63 13.51
C THR A 221 -23.73 -14.23 14.05
N ILE A 222 -24.62 -13.28 13.78
CA ILE A 222 -24.38 -11.89 14.14
C ILE A 222 -25.57 -11.30 14.90
N SER A 223 -25.27 -10.87 16.13
CA SER A 223 -26.06 -9.96 16.96
C SER A 223 -26.07 -8.54 16.37
N GLU A 224 -27.18 -7.83 16.52
CA GLU A 224 -27.58 -6.61 15.77
C GLU A 224 -26.54 -5.46 15.72
N GLY A 225 -25.57 -5.40 16.63
CA GLY A 225 -24.51 -4.39 16.63
C GLY A 225 -23.34 -4.63 15.66
N GLN A 226 -23.01 -5.90 15.36
CA GLN A 226 -21.90 -6.28 14.46
C GLN A 226 -22.33 -6.39 12.98
N ALA A 227 -23.64 -6.25 12.70
CA ALA A 227 -24.21 -6.39 11.37
C ALA A 227 -23.77 -5.27 10.41
N LYS A 228 -23.49 -4.05 10.91
CA LYS A 228 -23.16 -2.89 10.06
C LYS A 228 -21.80 -3.03 9.35
N LEU A 229 -20.77 -3.53 10.03
CA LEU A 229 -19.45 -3.81 9.42
C LEU A 229 -19.46 -5.09 8.56
N SER A 230 -20.39 -6.02 8.83
CA SER A 230 -20.55 -7.27 8.08
C SER A 230 -21.34 -7.10 6.77
N ALA A 231 -22.35 -6.22 6.76
CA ALA A 231 -23.20 -5.98 5.59
C ALA A 231 -22.65 -4.88 4.67
N ALA A 232 -21.82 -3.98 5.21
CA ALA A 232 -21.19 -2.92 4.45
C ALA A 232 -20.01 -3.46 3.60
N SER A 233 -20.30 -3.96 2.40
CA SER A 233 -19.26 -3.97 1.38
C SER A 233 -18.90 -2.51 1.08
N LEU A 234 -17.65 -2.08 1.31
CA LEU A 234 -17.21 -0.70 1.01
C LEU A 234 -17.56 -0.29 -0.43
N TYR A 235 -17.59 -1.26 -1.34
CA TYR A 235 -17.88 -1.07 -2.76
C TYR A 235 -19.31 -1.48 -3.16
N GLY A 236 -20.15 -1.91 -2.21
CA GLY A 236 -21.46 -2.51 -2.49
C GLY A 236 -21.35 -3.94 -3.04
N ALA A 237 -22.46 -4.49 -3.52
CA ALA A 237 -22.47 -5.68 -4.35
C ALA A 237 -22.36 -5.25 -5.82
N PHE A 238 -21.79 -6.10 -6.68
CA PHE A 238 -22.00 -6.00 -8.12
C PHE A 238 -23.51 -6.10 -8.39
N HIS A 239 -24.13 -4.96 -8.68
CA HIS A 239 -25.57 -4.84 -8.87
C HIS A 239 -25.93 -5.25 -10.31
N HIS A 240 -27.21 -5.18 -10.68
CA HIS A 240 -27.71 -5.46 -12.03
C HIS A 240 -27.15 -4.43 -13.05
N VAL A 241 -25.86 -4.52 -13.36
CA VAL A 241 -25.28 -3.98 -14.57
C VAL A 241 -26.05 -4.64 -15.71
N PRO A 242 -26.68 -3.87 -16.62
CA PRO A 242 -27.47 -4.45 -17.70
C PRO A 242 -26.67 -5.50 -18.45
N GLU A 243 -27.32 -6.60 -18.79
CA GLU A 243 -26.71 -7.59 -19.68
C GLU A 243 -26.37 -6.93 -21.02
N SER A 244 -25.24 -7.33 -21.57
CA SER A 244 -24.77 -6.89 -22.87
C SER A 244 -24.14 -8.08 -23.58
N ASP A 245 -24.57 -8.31 -24.81
CA ASP A 245 -24.00 -9.32 -25.69
C ASP A 245 -22.79 -8.79 -26.47
N ARG A 246 -22.50 -7.49 -26.35
CA ARG A 246 -21.35 -6.86 -27.01
C ARG A 246 -20.09 -7.08 -26.19
N ILE A 247 -19.02 -7.47 -26.88
CA ILE A 247 -17.67 -7.56 -26.32
C ILE A 247 -16.82 -6.50 -27.01
N ALA A 248 -16.04 -5.75 -26.24
CA ALA A 248 -15.15 -4.74 -26.81
C ALA A 248 -14.26 -5.36 -27.90
N SER A 249 -14.22 -4.72 -29.07
CA SER A 249 -13.53 -5.18 -30.28
C SER A 249 -12.10 -5.64 -30.02
N GLY A 250 -11.31 -4.85 -29.27
CA GLY A 250 -9.93 -5.22 -28.89
C GLY A 250 -9.83 -6.51 -28.07
N MET A 251 -10.75 -6.72 -27.12
CA MET A 251 -10.81 -7.98 -26.35
C MET A 251 -11.27 -9.16 -27.21
N LEU A 252 -12.23 -8.94 -28.11
CA LEU A 252 -12.72 -9.97 -29.03
C LEU A 252 -11.63 -10.43 -30.00
N HIS A 253 -10.87 -9.50 -30.58
CA HIS A 253 -9.72 -9.78 -31.44
C HIS A 253 -8.65 -10.58 -30.69
N ALA A 254 -8.33 -10.17 -29.46
CA ALA A 254 -7.34 -10.85 -28.64
C ALA A 254 -7.74 -12.31 -28.35
N MET A 255 -9.00 -12.57 -28.00
CA MET A 255 -9.50 -13.93 -27.76
C MET A 255 -9.51 -14.79 -29.02
N GLN A 256 -9.87 -14.23 -30.17
CA GLN A 256 -9.83 -14.96 -31.45
C GLN A 256 -8.41 -15.39 -31.80
N ARG A 257 -7.44 -14.49 -31.61
CA ARG A 257 -6.02 -14.80 -31.79
C ARG A 257 -5.57 -15.90 -30.84
N ASP A 258 -5.92 -15.83 -29.57
CA ASP A 258 -5.48 -16.79 -28.56
C ASP A 258 -6.11 -18.18 -28.75
N ARG A 259 -7.37 -18.25 -29.22
CA ARG A 259 -8.06 -19.49 -29.59
C ARG A 259 -7.37 -20.24 -30.73
N SER A 260 -6.69 -19.53 -31.64
CA SER A 260 -5.92 -20.19 -32.70
C SER A 260 -4.66 -20.89 -32.17
N LEU A 261 -4.19 -20.52 -30.98
CA LEU A 261 -2.96 -21.02 -30.36
C LEU A 261 -3.22 -22.06 -29.26
N HIS A 262 -4.38 -21.99 -28.60
CA HIS A 262 -4.73 -22.81 -27.44
C HIS A 262 -6.08 -23.50 -27.62
N ASN A 263 -6.13 -24.81 -27.33
CA ASN A 263 -7.36 -25.62 -27.41
C ASN A 263 -7.94 -25.99 -26.03
N ASP A 264 -7.58 -25.26 -24.97
CA ASP A 264 -8.16 -25.46 -23.63
C ASP A 264 -9.46 -24.65 -23.51
N GLU A 265 -10.60 -25.34 -23.58
CA GLU A 265 -11.92 -24.72 -23.45
C GLU A 265 -12.11 -24.00 -22.12
N MET A 266 -11.54 -24.51 -21.03
CA MET A 266 -11.68 -23.89 -19.72
C MET A 266 -10.89 -22.57 -19.64
N TYR A 267 -9.70 -22.53 -20.25
CA TYR A 267 -8.91 -21.30 -20.41
C TYR A 267 -9.68 -20.24 -21.20
N LEU A 268 -10.22 -20.63 -22.36
CA LEU A 268 -10.97 -19.71 -23.23
C LEU A 268 -12.26 -19.23 -22.56
N ASN A 269 -12.96 -20.10 -21.82
CA ASN A 269 -14.16 -19.71 -21.08
C ASN A 269 -13.85 -18.69 -19.97
N THR A 270 -12.76 -18.87 -19.21
CA THR A 270 -12.35 -17.88 -18.20
C THR A 270 -12.06 -16.51 -18.81
N LEU A 271 -11.36 -16.45 -19.97
CA LEU A 271 -11.12 -15.19 -20.69
C LEU A 271 -12.41 -14.56 -21.19
N HIS A 272 -13.28 -15.37 -21.80
CA HIS A 272 -14.56 -14.92 -22.33
C HIS A 272 -15.45 -14.32 -21.25
N ARG A 273 -15.58 -14.99 -20.10
CA ARG A 273 -16.33 -14.47 -18.95
C ARG A 273 -15.77 -13.13 -18.47
N ALA A 274 -14.45 -13.02 -18.29
CA ALA A 274 -13.84 -11.76 -17.86
C ALA A 274 -14.08 -10.62 -18.87
N ALA A 275 -13.91 -10.88 -20.18
CA ALA A 275 -14.15 -9.91 -21.24
C ALA A 275 -15.62 -9.45 -21.30
N THR A 276 -16.57 -10.37 -21.13
CA THR A 276 -18.00 -10.06 -21.09
C THR A 276 -18.34 -9.15 -19.92
N GLU A 277 -17.81 -9.43 -18.72
CA GLU A 277 -18.10 -8.60 -17.53
C GLU A 277 -17.48 -7.21 -17.62
N VAL A 278 -16.27 -7.07 -18.18
CA VAL A 278 -15.68 -5.75 -18.48
C VAL A 278 -16.52 -5.01 -19.54
N SER A 279 -17.00 -5.71 -20.56
CA SER A 279 -17.82 -5.11 -21.61
C SER A 279 -19.20 -4.68 -21.12
N ARG A 280 -19.77 -5.38 -20.13
CA ARG A 280 -20.97 -4.95 -19.41
C ARG A 280 -20.74 -3.64 -18.66
N LEU A 281 -19.61 -3.47 -17.99
CA LEU A 281 -19.25 -2.20 -17.34
C LEU A 281 -19.14 -1.05 -18.35
N ILE A 282 -18.55 -1.30 -19.53
CA ILE A 282 -18.49 -0.32 -20.61
C ILE A 282 -19.89 0.00 -21.13
N SER A 283 -20.73 -1.02 -21.36
CA SER A 283 -22.11 -0.85 -21.84
C SER A 283 -22.97 -0.07 -20.86
N ALA A 284 -22.71 -0.18 -19.57
CA ALA A 284 -23.41 0.58 -18.54
C ALA A 284 -23.23 2.10 -18.67
N LEU A 285 -22.21 2.56 -19.41
CA LEU A 285 -21.96 3.97 -19.66
C LEU A 285 -22.98 4.61 -20.61
N GLU A 286 -23.74 3.82 -21.38
CA GLU A 286 -24.80 4.34 -22.28
C GLU A 286 -25.96 4.95 -21.51
N SER A 287 -26.19 4.50 -20.28
CA SER A 287 -27.25 5.01 -19.43
C SER A 287 -26.73 6.10 -18.50
N PRO A 288 -27.44 7.24 -18.36
CA PRO A 288 -27.09 8.23 -17.35
C PRO A 288 -27.24 7.59 -15.96
N ARG A 289 -26.10 7.45 -15.29
CA ARG A 289 -25.98 6.89 -13.94
C ARG A 289 -25.17 7.84 -13.06
N ASP A 290 -25.48 7.80 -11.77
CA ASP A 290 -24.73 8.51 -10.74
C ASP A 290 -23.25 8.07 -10.73
N GLN A 291 -22.35 9.01 -10.49
CA GLN A 291 -20.91 8.79 -10.50
C GLN A 291 -20.48 7.83 -9.39
N LEU A 292 -21.10 7.94 -8.20
CA LEU A 292 -20.83 7.05 -7.09
C LEU A 292 -21.27 5.61 -7.41
N TRP A 293 -22.38 5.45 -8.13
CA TRP A 293 -22.84 4.14 -8.60
C TRP A 293 -21.81 3.50 -9.54
N LEU A 294 -21.35 4.24 -10.55
CA LEU A 294 -20.38 3.73 -11.52
C LEU A 294 -19.05 3.37 -10.84
N ALA A 295 -18.56 4.25 -9.97
CA ALA A 295 -17.34 4.01 -9.20
C ALA A 295 -17.45 2.74 -8.34
N LYS A 296 -18.61 2.47 -7.76
CA LYS A 296 -18.88 1.23 -7.04
C LYS A 296 -18.83 0.00 -7.96
N GLN A 297 -19.45 0.05 -9.14
CA GLN A 297 -19.47 -1.10 -10.08
C GLN A 297 -18.09 -1.43 -10.64
N ILE A 298 -17.30 -0.40 -11.02
CA ILE A 298 -15.92 -0.58 -11.47
C ILE A 298 -15.12 -1.30 -10.38
N LYS A 299 -15.25 -0.85 -9.13
CA LYS A 299 -14.51 -1.43 -7.99
C LYS A 299 -15.03 -2.84 -7.64
N SER A 300 -16.35 -3.05 -7.60
CA SER A 300 -16.96 -4.32 -7.18
C SER A 300 -16.67 -5.48 -8.14
N TRP A 301 -16.40 -5.21 -9.42
CA TRP A 301 -15.93 -6.25 -10.36
C TRP A 301 -14.73 -7.04 -9.80
N ALA A 302 -13.76 -6.35 -9.21
CA ALA A 302 -12.59 -6.96 -8.58
C ALA A 302 -12.92 -7.84 -7.36
N PHE A 303 -13.97 -7.49 -6.60
CA PHE A 303 -14.33 -8.15 -5.34
C PHE A 303 -15.40 -9.23 -5.49
N ASP A 304 -16.26 -9.15 -6.51
CA ASP A 304 -17.46 -9.99 -6.60
C ASP A 304 -17.46 -10.86 -7.86
N VAL A 305 -16.79 -10.43 -8.93
CA VAL A 305 -16.96 -11.03 -10.26
C VAL A 305 -15.74 -11.81 -10.76
N ILE A 306 -14.52 -11.28 -10.60
CA ILE A 306 -13.32 -11.94 -11.16
C ILE A 306 -13.16 -13.38 -10.65
N GLU A 307 -12.87 -14.33 -11.54
CA GLU A 307 -12.45 -15.68 -11.14
C GLU A 307 -10.98 -15.73 -10.70
N PRO A 308 -10.61 -16.54 -9.68
CA PRO A 308 -9.22 -16.74 -9.30
C PRO A 308 -8.32 -17.15 -10.47
N ARG A 309 -8.84 -17.98 -11.38
CA ARG A 309 -8.12 -18.42 -12.58
C ARG A 309 -7.78 -17.25 -13.50
N PHE A 310 -8.67 -16.28 -13.70
CA PHE A 310 -8.36 -15.10 -14.50
C PHE A 310 -7.21 -14.29 -13.90
N LEU A 311 -7.20 -14.12 -12.56
CA LEU A 311 -6.11 -13.45 -11.87
C LEU A 311 -4.77 -14.19 -12.06
N GLU A 312 -4.78 -15.53 -12.05
CA GLU A 312 -3.58 -16.32 -12.35
C GLU A 312 -3.07 -16.07 -13.77
N LEU A 313 -3.97 -16.03 -14.77
CA LEU A 313 -3.59 -15.72 -16.16
C LEU A 313 -2.99 -14.32 -16.30
N ALA A 314 -3.57 -13.33 -15.60
CA ALA A 314 -3.03 -11.98 -15.58
C ALA A 314 -1.65 -11.90 -14.91
N ARG A 315 -1.46 -12.62 -13.79
CA ARG A 315 -0.16 -12.69 -13.08
C ARG A 315 0.90 -13.46 -13.86
N GLN A 316 0.49 -14.40 -14.69
CA GLN A 316 1.33 -15.09 -15.66
C GLN A 316 1.58 -14.26 -16.93
N GLU A 317 1.06 -13.03 -16.98
CA GLU A 317 1.28 -12.08 -18.08
C GLU A 317 0.81 -12.62 -19.42
N ARG A 318 -0.27 -13.44 -19.40
CA ARG A 318 -0.84 -14.00 -20.62
C ARG A 318 -1.42 -12.88 -21.48
N PRO A 319 -1.08 -12.76 -22.77
CA PRO A 319 -1.42 -11.58 -23.57
C PRO A 319 -2.91 -11.24 -23.58
N CYS A 320 -3.79 -12.21 -23.83
CA CYS A 320 -5.23 -11.95 -23.84
C CYS A 320 -5.76 -11.48 -22.47
N ALA A 321 -5.19 -11.98 -21.36
CA ALA A 321 -5.57 -11.51 -20.03
C ALA A 321 -5.10 -10.07 -19.77
N LEU A 322 -3.91 -9.70 -20.26
CA LEU A 322 -3.40 -8.33 -20.20
C LEU A 322 -4.23 -7.36 -21.05
N VAL A 323 -4.70 -7.78 -22.23
CA VAL A 323 -5.63 -6.97 -23.05
C VAL A 323 -6.94 -6.71 -22.29
N ILE A 324 -7.52 -7.74 -21.67
CA ILE A 324 -8.74 -7.57 -20.85
C ILE A 324 -8.48 -6.63 -19.67
N LEU A 325 -7.33 -6.77 -19.00
CA LEU A 325 -6.92 -5.86 -17.93
C LEU A 325 -6.73 -4.42 -18.40
N ALA A 326 -6.20 -4.18 -19.62
CA ALA A 326 -6.07 -2.84 -20.18
C ALA A 326 -7.44 -2.16 -20.32
N HIS A 327 -8.44 -2.88 -20.84
CA HIS A 327 -9.81 -2.36 -20.98
C HIS A 327 -10.45 -2.11 -19.61
N TYR A 328 -10.22 -2.97 -18.63
CA TYR A 328 -10.70 -2.74 -17.26
C TYR A 328 -9.99 -1.53 -16.61
N LEU A 329 -8.68 -1.41 -16.78
CA LEU A 329 -7.87 -0.29 -16.29
C LEU A 329 -8.33 1.04 -16.89
N ALA A 330 -8.72 1.05 -18.16
CA ALA A 330 -9.23 2.24 -18.83
C ALA A 330 -10.51 2.81 -18.15
N LEU A 331 -11.34 1.97 -17.54
CA LEU A 331 -12.49 2.41 -16.75
C LEU A 331 -12.08 3.21 -15.50
N PHE A 332 -10.88 3.00 -14.95
CA PHE A 332 -10.39 3.80 -13.81
C PHE A 332 -10.16 5.26 -14.16
N ALA A 333 -10.02 5.60 -15.46
CA ALA A 333 -9.93 6.99 -15.90
C ALA A 333 -11.24 7.79 -15.63
N LEU A 334 -12.37 7.10 -15.43
CA LEU A 334 -13.65 7.71 -15.07
C LEU A 334 -13.78 8.01 -13.56
N LEU A 335 -12.88 7.48 -12.73
CA LEU A 335 -12.88 7.72 -11.29
C LEU A 335 -12.34 9.11 -10.97
N PRO A 336 -12.77 9.74 -9.85
CA PRO A 336 -12.22 11.01 -9.43
C PRO A 336 -10.70 10.90 -9.23
N ARG A 337 -9.96 11.93 -9.68
CA ARG A 337 -8.54 12.04 -9.41
C ARG A 337 -8.34 12.32 -7.92
N ASN A 338 -7.90 11.30 -7.20
CA ASN A 338 -7.63 11.36 -5.77
C ASN A 338 -6.30 10.66 -5.47
N TRP A 339 -5.83 10.79 -4.25
CA TRP A 339 -4.58 10.20 -3.80
C TRP A 339 -4.55 8.67 -3.88
N VAL A 340 -5.70 7.99 -3.94
CA VAL A 340 -5.76 6.53 -4.05
C VAL A 340 -5.40 6.08 -5.45
N TYR A 341 -6.06 6.65 -6.47
CA TYR A 341 -5.94 6.21 -7.87
C TYR A 341 -4.90 6.99 -8.69
N ASP A 342 -4.30 8.03 -8.10
CA ASP A 342 -3.32 8.87 -8.80
C ASP A 342 -2.19 8.06 -9.44
N GLY A 343 -1.91 8.34 -10.71
CA GLY A 343 -0.89 7.65 -11.51
C GLY A 343 -1.17 6.18 -11.87
N LEU A 344 -2.26 5.56 -11.39
CA LEU A 344 -2.55 4.14 -11.64
C LEU A 344 -2.68 3.81 -13.13
N VAL A 345 -3.54 4.56 -13.84
CA VAL A 345 -3.86 4.27 -15.25
C VAL A 345 -2.63 4.44 -16.12
N SER A 346 -1.85 5.50 -15.92
CA SER A 346 -0.60 5.72 -16.66
C SER A 346 0.43 4.63 -16.39
N HIS A 347 0.68 4.32 -15.11
CA HIS A 347 1.71 3.34 -14.72
C HIS A 347 1.40 1.95 -15.25
N ASP A 348 0.22 1.41 -14.96
CA ASP A 348 -0.10 0.03 -15.34
C ASP A 348 -0.34 -0.11 -16.84
N MET A 349 -0.87 0.90 -17.53
CA MET A 349 -1.08 0.85 -18.97
C MET A 349 0.25 0.81 -19.74
N GLU A 350 1.25 1.56 -19.29
CA GLU A 350 2.61 1.53 -19.84
C GLU A 350 3.23 0.12 -19.69
N ILE A 351 3.17 -0.45 -18.48
CA ILE A 351 3.69 -1.81 -18.22
C ILE A 351 2.92 -2.86 -19.03
N ILE A 352 1.60 -2.73 -19.18
CA ILE A 352 0.80 -3.65 -20.00
C ILE A 352 1.23 -3.56 -21.46
N ALA A 353 1.38 -2.35 -22.02
CA ALA A 353 1.79 -2.15 -23.40
C ALA A 353 3.20 -2.73 -23.65
N ASP A 354 4.14 -2.49 -22.74
CA ASP A 354 5.51 -3.01 -22.84
C ASP A 354 5.56 -4.54 -22.83
N LYS A 355 4.75 -5.18 -21.97
CA LYS A 355 4.68 -6.65 -21.87
C LYS A 355 4.01 -7.29 -23.07
N LEU A 356 3.01 -6.61 -23.63
CA LEU A 356 2.29 -7.10 -24.79
C LEU A 356 3.12 -6.97 -26.07
N GLY A 357 3.85 -5.88 -26.24
CA GLY A 357 4.61 -5.61 -27.46
C GLY A 357 3.73 -5.09 -28.61
N PRO A 358 4.36 -4.67 -29.72
CA PRO A 358 3.69 -3.99 -30.83
C PRO A 358 2.66 -4.85 -31.55
N GLU A 359 2.77 -6.17 -31.47
CA GLU A 359 1.89 -7.09 -32.16
C GLU A 359 0.47 -7.14 -31.56
N TRP A 360 0.24 -6.59 -30.36
CA TRP A 360 -1.08 -6.48 -29.72
C TRP A 360 -1.58 -5.04 -29.62
N GLU A 361 -0.87 -4.09 -30.25
CA GLU A 361 -1.20 -2.65 -30.15
C GLU A 361 -2.62 -2.36 -30.66
N ASP A 362 -3.06 -3.06 -31.71
CA ASP A 362 -4.41 -2.98 -32.25
C ASP A 362 -5.49 -3.34 -31.22
N CYS A 363 -5.18 -4.25 -30.30
CA CYS A 363 -6.09 -4.70 -29.26
C CYS A 363 -6.18 -3.72 -28.08
N ILE A 364 -5.20 -2.83 -27.88
CA ILE A 364 -5.14 -1.93 -26.71
C ILE A 364 -5.11 -0.44 -27.07
N VAL A 365 -5.19 -0.08 -28.36
CA VAL A 365 -5.14 1.31 -28.82
C VAL A 365 -6.21 2.18 -28.16
N LEU A 366 -7.47 1.72 -28.11
CA LEU A 366 -8.56 2.47 -27.50
C LEU A 366 -8.40 2.62 -25.97
N PRO A 367 -8.12 1.55 -25.19
CA PRO A 367 -7.74 1.68 -23.79
C PRO A 367 -6.60 2.67 -23.54
N LYS A 368 -5.55 2.70 -24.38
CA LYS A 368 -4.42 3.64 -24.23
C LYS A 368 -4.82 5.09 -24.47
N MET A 369 -5.77 5.35 -25.36
CA MET A 369 -6.22 6.71 -25.67
C MET A 369 -6.80 7.45 -24.45
N VAL A 370 -7.26 6.75 -23.41
CA VAL A 370 -7.76 7.41 -22.19
C VAL A 370 -6.69 8.27 -21.49
N LEU A 371 -5.41 8.00 -21.74
CA LEU A 371 -4.28 8.79 -21.21
C LEU A 371 -4.19 10.19 -21.85
N HIS A 372 -4.83 10.39 -23.00
CA HIS A 372 -4.77 11.61 -23.79
C HIS A 372 -6.11 12.34 -23.88
N VAL A 373 -7.15 11.81 -23.22
CA VAL A 373 -8.49 12.38 -23.22
C VAL A 373 -8.81 12.96 -21.85
N GLU A 374 -9.28 14.21 -21.85
CA GLU A 374 -9.73 14.89 -20.66
C GLU A 374 -11.25 15.08 -20.67
N GLY A 375 -11.84 15.00 -19.48
CA GLY A 375 -13.28 15.17 -19.31
C GLY A 375 -14.05 13.86 -19.40
N ARG A 376 -15.00 13.70 -18.48
CA ARG A 376 -15.81 12.47 -18.35
C ARG A 376 -16.60 12.15 -19.62
N GLY A 377 -17.18 13.15 -20.28
CA GLY A 377 -17.98 12.94 -21.51
C GLY A 377 -17.16 12.31 -22.63
N ALA A 378 -16.00 12.89 -22.94
CA ALA A 378 -15.10 12.37 -23.97
C ALA A 378 -14.54 10.99 -23.61
N LEU A 379 -14.20 10.75 -22.34
CA LEU A 379 -13.80 9.41 -21.87
C LEU A 379 -14.92 8.38 -22.03
N THR A 380 -16.16 8.75 -21.72
CA THR A 380 -17.33 7.88 -21.91
C THR A 380 -17.55 7.56 -23.38
N GLU A 381 -17.50 8.55 -24.26
CA GLU A 381 -17.63 8.33 -25.72
C GLU A 381 -16.53 7.42 -26.26
N LEU A 382 -15.27 7.66 -25.86
CA LEU A 382 -14.13 6.82 -26.23
C LEU A 382 -14.33 5.38 -25.78
N LEU A 383 -14.69 5.15 -24.51
CA LEU A 383 -14.87 3.80 -23.98
C LEU A 383 -16.04 3.08 -24.65
N LEU A 384 -17.13 3.79 -24.95
CA LEU A 384 -18.27 3.23 -25.68
C LEU A 384 -17.92 2.85 -27.13
N SER A 385 -16.99 3.57 -27.77
CA SER A 385 -16.52 3.22 -29.12
C SER A 385 -15.77 1.88 -29.20
N CYS A 386 -15.41 1.29 -28.06
CA CYS A 386 -14.81 -0.02 -28.00
C CYS A 386 -15.80 -1.16 -28.29
N LEU A 387 -17.09 -0.97 -27.97
CA LEU A 387 -18.17 -1.96 -28.15
C LEU A 387 -18.64 -2.02 -29.61
#